data_AF-A0A4S3LN83-F1
#
_entry.id   AF-A0A4S3LN83-F1
#
_cell.length_a   1.000
_cell.length_b   1.000
_cell.length_c   1.000
_cell.angle_alpha   90.00
_cell.angle_beta   90.00
_cell.angle_gamma   90.00
#
_symmetry.space_group_name_H-M   'P 1'
#
loop_
_entity.id
_entity.type
_entity.pdbx_description
1 polymer ?
#
loop_
_entity_poly.entity_id
_entity_poly.type
_entity_poly.pdbx_seq_one_letter_code
_entity_poly.pdbx_strand_id
1 'polypeptide(L)'
;IYHSVLLHNVPVMGADSENAARRFLALVDEFYERHVKLVISAAVPMFEIYQGERLKFEYQRCLSRLQEMQSEEYLKRPHLP
;
A
#
# COMPACT_ATOMS: atom_id res chain seq x y z
N ILE A 1 -17.64 8.96 -0.92
CA ILE A 1 -16.49 8.17 -0.40
C ILE A 1 -16.27 7.02 -1.38
N TYR A 2 -15.03 6.68 -1.72
CA TYR A 2 -14.70 5.70 -2.77
C TYR A 2 -14.50 4.30 -2.17
N HIS A 3 -15.16 3.30 -2.73
CA HIS A 3 -15.05 1.90 -2.29
C HIS A 3 -13.82 1.18 -2.87
N SER A 4 -13.30 1.67 -4.00
CA SER A 4 -12.15 1.08 -4.68
C SER A 4 -11.29 2.17 -5.29
N VAL A 5 -9.97 2.03 -5.16
CA VAL A 5 -8.98 3.00 -5.62
C VAL A 5 -7.92 2.29 -6.44
N LEU A 6 -7.59 2.86 -7.60
CA LEU A 6 -6.49 2.41 -8.45
C LEU A 6 -5.34 3.41 -8.34
N LEU A 7 -4.18 2.93 -7.88
CA LEU A 7 -2.92 3.66 -7.97
C LEU A 7 -2.13 3.15 -9.17
N HIS A 8 -1.90 4.02 -10.15
CA HIS A 8 -1.18 3.68 -11.36
C HIS A 8 0.23 4.27 -11.35
N ASN A 9 1.17 3.56 -11.99
CA ASN A 9 2.56 3.96 -12.19
C ASN A 9 3.30 4.31 -10.88
N VAL A 10 3.17 3.47 -9.85
CA VAL A 10 3.91 3.63 -8.60
C VAL A 10 5.41 3.37 -8.85
N PRO A 11 6.29 4.36 -8.66
CA PRO A 11 7.71 4.20 -8.90
C PRO A 11 8.39 3.47 -7.74
N VAL A 12 9.64 3.04 -7.97
CA VAL A 12 10.52 2.60 -6.89
C VAL A 12 10.85 3.79 -5.99
N MET A 13 10.76 3.59 -4.68
CA MET A 13 11.02 4.59 -3.65
C MET A 13 12.29 4.24 -2.89
N GLY A 14 13.39 4.92 -3.22
CA GLY A 14 14.68 4.84 -2.51
C GLY A 14 14.86 5.95 -1.47
N ALA A 15 16.10 6.12 -0.99
CA ALA A 15 16.48 7.09 0.04
C ALA A 15 16.11 8.55 -0.31
N ASP A 16 16.14 8.93 -1.59
CA ASP A 16 15.81 10.29 -2.05
C ASP A 16 14.30 10.58 -2.07
N SER A 17 13.47 9.54 -1.85
CA SER A 17 12.02 9.59 -1.96
C SER A 17 11.31 9.22 -0.65
N GLU A 18 12.00 9.33 0.48
CA GLU A 18 11.48 9.03 1.83
C GLU A 18 10.14 9.70 2.13
N ASN A 19 9.96 10.96 1.73
CA ASN A 19 8.70 11.66 1.92
C ASN A 19 7.55 11.03 1.12
N ALA A 20 7.83 10.54 -0.11
CA ALA A 20 6.85 9.81 -0.90
C ALA A 20 6.55 8.43 -0.30
N ALA A 21 7.57 7.72 0.18
CA ALA A 21 7.42 6.44 0.86
C ALA A 21 6.52 6.56 2.10
N ARG A 22 6.73 7.57 2.95
CA ARG A 22 5.85 7.83 4.11
C ARG A 22 4.39 8.07 3.70
N ARG A 23 4.15 8.86 2.65
CA ARG A 23 2.80 9.10 2.15
C ARG A 23 2.16 7.83 1.59
N PHE A 24 2.93 7.00 0.89
CA PHE A 24 2.47 5.71 0.39
C PHE A 24 2.07 4.78 1.54
N LEU A 25 2.92 4.66 2.57
CA LEU A 25 2.62 3.87 3.76
C LEU A 25 1.36 4.35 4.47
N ALA A 26 1.23 5.66 4.70
CA ALA A 26 0.05 6.23 5.34
C ALA A 26 -1.23 6.00 4.53
N LEU A 27 -1.14 6.08 3.20
CA LEU A 27 -2.27 5.82 2.30
C LEU A 27 -2.72 4.35 2.37
N VAL A 28 -1.77 3.40 2.34
CA VAL A 28 -2.10 1.97 2.45
C VAL A 28 -2.72 1.68 3.82
N ASP A 29 -2.19 2.27 4.88
CA ASP A 29 -2.70 2.09 6.24
C ASP A 29 -4.15 2.60 6.37
N GLU A 30 -4.46 3.80 5.87
CA GLU A 30 -5.82 4.34 5.89
C GLU A 30 -6.81 3.50 5.06
N PHE A 31 -6.38 3.05 3.88
CA PHE A 31 -7.22 2.19 3.03
C PHE A 31 -7.44 0.81 3.62
N TYR A 32 -6.41 0.28 4.28
CA TYR A 32 -6.52 -0.96 5.02
C TYR A 32 -7.57 -0.86 6.13
N GLU A 33 -7.47 0.18 6.97
CA GLU A 33 -8.39 0.44 8.10
C GLU A 33 -9.83 0.67 7.65
N ARG A 34 -10.03 1.34 6.50
CA ARG A 34 -11.37 1.61 5.95
C ARG A 34 -11.95 0.49 5.09
N HIS A 35 -11.25 -0.62 4.91
CA HIS A 35 -11.65 -1.69 3.98
C HIS A 35 -11.85 -1.18 2.53
N VAL A 36 -10.99 -0.26 2.08
CA VAL A 36 -10.98 0.21 0.68
C VAL A 36 -10.26 -0.82 -0.18
N LYS A 37 -10.85 -1.18 -1.32
CA LYS A 37 -10.21 -2.09 -2.28
C LYS A 37 -9.14 -1.33 -3.06
N LEU A 38 -7.88 -1.67 -2.82
CA LEU A 38 -6.73 -1.01 -3.44
C LEU A 38 -6.15 -1.88 -4.56
N VAL A 39 -6.05 -1.31 -5.76
CA VAL A 39 -5.32 -1.90 -6.88
C VAL A 39 -4.10 -1.04 -7.15
N ILE A 40 -2.92 -1.65 -7.24
CA ILE A 40 -1.65 -0.95 -7.46
C ILE A 40 -0.99 -1.50 -8.71
N SER A 41 -0.64 -0.60 -9.63
CA SER A 41 0.26 -0.87 -10.74
C SER A 41 1.57 -0.16 -10.45
N ALA A 42 2.64 -0.93 -10.26
CA ALA A 42 3.95 -0.44 -9.88
C ALA A 42 5.02 -0.86 -10.89
N ALA A 43 6.13 -0.13 -10.94
CA ALA A 43 7.27 -0.42 -11.82
C ALA A 43 7.99 -1.72 -11.46
N VAL A 44 7.86 -2.17 -10.21
CA VAL A 44 8.49 -3.38 -9.67
C VAL A 44 7.47 -4.16 -8.82
N PRO A 45 7.73 -5.44 -8.50
CA PRO A 45 6.87 -6.20 -7.60
C PRO A 45 6.70 -5.52 -6.24
N MET A 46 5.59 -5.81 -5.54
CA MET A 46 5.28 -5.14 -4.27
C MET A 46 6.36 -5.28 -3.21
N PHE A 47 7.16 -6.35 -3.22
CA PHE A 47 8.27 -6.54 -2.26
C PHE A 47 9.47 -5.59 -2.51
N GLU A 48 9.51 -4.91 -3.65
CA GLU A 48 10.62 -4.06 -4.10
C GLU A 48 10.25 -2.58 -4.27
N ILE A 49 8.99 -2.18 -4.06
CA ILE A 49 8.57 -0.76 -4.24
C ILE A 49 9.37 0.16 -3.32
N TYR A 50 9.69 -0.24 -2.08
CA TYR A 50 10.58 0.52 -1.20
C TYR A 50 11.96 -0.14 -1.11
N GLN A 51 12.99 0.65 -1.40
CA GLN A 51 14.40 0.24 -1.36
C GLN A 51 15.24 1.14 -0.45
N GLY A 52 14.60 1.97 0.38
CA GLY A 52 15.28 2.76 1.40
C GLY A 52 15.62 1.96 2.66
N GLU A 53 16.39 2.56 3.56
CA GLU A 53 16.83 1.95 4.81
C GLU A 53 15.95 2.35 6.02
N ARG A 54 15.36 3.56 5.99
CA ARG A 54 14.78 4.19 7.20
C ARG A 54 13.40 3.66 7.58
N LEU A 55 12.62 3.23 6.59
CA LEU A 55 11.23 2.79 6.77
C LEU A 55 11.07 1.28 6.53
N LYS A 56 12.17 0.51 6.61
CA LYS A 56 12.15 -0.93 6.32
C LYS A 56 11.14 -1.69 7.16
N PHE A 57 11.03 -1.34 8.44
CA PHE A 57 10.10 -1.98 9.36
C PHE A 57 8.64 -1.65 9.04
N GLU A 58 8.34 -0.37 8.82
CA GLU A 58 7.02 0.10 8.44
C GLU A 58 6.60 -0.46 7.09
N TYR A 59 7.55 -0.60 6.17
CA TYR A 59 7.32 -1.20 4.87
C TYR A 59 7.02 -2.70 4.96
N GLN A 60 7.72 -3.46 5.82
CA GLN A 60 7.37 -4.86 6.08
C GLN A 60 5.94 -5.01 6.61
N ARG A 61 5.50 -4.13 7.52
CA ARG A 61 4.12 -4.10 8.00
C ARG A 61 3.12 -3.76 6.89
N CYS A 62 3.47 -2.80 6.02
CA CYS A 62 2.68 -2.47 4.84
C CYS A 62 2.55 -3.66 3.88
N LEU A 63 3.63 -4.42 3.65
CA LEU A 63 3.59 -5.63 2.83
C LEU A 63 2.60 -6.67 3.38
N SER A 64 2.60 -6.92 4.69
CA SER A 64 1.63 -7.84 5.30
C SER A 64 0.19 -7.39 5.08
N ARG A 65 -0.08 -6.08 5.16
CA ARG A 65 -1.41 -5.52 4.87
C ARG A 65 -1.79 -5.69 3.40
N LEU A 66 -0.88 -5.34 2.48
CA LEU A 66 -1.11 -5.52 1.04
C LEU A 66 -1.34 -6.99 0.66
N GLN A 67 -0.69 -7.93 1.35
CA GLN A 67 -0.95 -9.37 1.20
C GLN A 67 -2.35 -9.74 1.71
N GLU A 68 -2.75 -9.28 2.90
CA GLU A 68 -4.09 -9.53 3.42
C GLU A 68 -5.18 -8.93 2.50
N MET A 69 -4.95 -7.73 1.97
CA MET A 69 -5.86 -7.04 1.05
C MET A 69 -6.12 -7.80 -0.27
N GLN A 70 -5.26 -8.75 -0.62
CA GLN A 70 -5.44 -9.64 -1.78
C GLN A 70 -6.30 -10.88 -1.48
N SER A 71 -6.56 -11.17 -0.20
CA SER A 71 -7.38 -12.32 0.18
C SER A 71 -8.85 -12.13 -0.21
N GLU A 72 -9.52 -13.22 -0.55
CA GLU A 72 -10.97 -13.18 -0.80
C GLU A 72 -11.75 -12.67 0.41
N GLU A 73 -11.31 -13.02 1.62
CA GLU A 73 -11.94 -12.58 2.87
C GLU A 73 -11.93 -11.07 2.98
N TYR A 74 -10.79 -10.43 2.71
CA TYR A 74 -10.69 -8.97 2.72
C TYR A 74 -11.56 -8.35 1.64
N LEU A 75 -11.54 -8.88 0.41
CA LEU A 75 -12.32 -8.35 -0.71
C LEU A 75 -13.85 -8.46 -0.52
N LYS A 76 -14.31 -9.34 0.39
CA LYS A 76 -15.71 -9.48 0.79
C LYS A 76 -16.11 -8.51 1.92
N ARG A 77 -15.16 -7.86 2.61
CA ARG A 77 -15.47 -6.92 3.70
C ARG A 77 -16.18 -5.68 3.15
N PRO A 78 -17.20 -5.16 3.86
CA PRO A 78 -17.81 -3.88 3.51
C PRO A 78 -16.88 -2.73 3.88
N HIS A 79 -16.89 -1.68 3.05
CA HIS A 79 -16.18 -0.43 3.30
C HIS A 79 -16.70 0.28 4.55
N LEU A 80 -15.80 0.85 5.36
CA LEU A 80 -16.10 1.59 6.59
C LEU A 80 -16.07 3.12 6.31
N PRO A 81 -17.19 3.84 6.50
CA PRO A 81 -17.31 5.27 6.21
C PRO A 81 -16.52 6.18 7.16
#